data_AF-A0A0B2UKB7-F1
#
_entry.id   AF-A0A0B2UKB7-F1
#
_cell.length_a   1.000
_cell.length_b   1.000
_cell.length_c   1.000
_cell.angle_alpha   90.00
_cell.angle_beta   90.00
_cell.angle_gamma   90.00
#
_symmetry.space_group_name_H-M   'P 1'
#
loop_
_entity.id
_entity.type
_entity.pdbx_description
1 polymer ?
#
loop_
_entity_poly.entity_id
_entity_poly.type
_entity_poly.pdbx_seq_one_letter_code
_entity_poly.pdbx_strand_id
1 'polypeptide(L)'
;MQGVKFVDVLKSFEGKTEGEDYKKQKKGYDERKLIENDVKRTQLLGVRRVSKESSVLKMILFDCLCTISVEYVQGMSEIASVFVLHYFKDIVRKEIGVDTEETNEHVDKEEDDSVDISERFIDAGEDEKTKIKEIIKKNSEVNDVLRTVLINVFRRKFEPIVADGFKEYRRNMKVFVEMIRRRTGTRISEMECFRFMESILTFFLRNLSSVEDVHKMFEIILACPNNCPFILLVLFYEQISTKKAIQKVDDDLFVKVIEVEEEFIRTQKRTEEGSKVSRRNMLVAGGVVSVVVAIAIYGAMKREGSKG
;
A
#
# COMPACT_ATOMS: atom_id res chain seq x y z
N MET A 1 14.14 6.19 -20.35
CA MET A 1 14.63 5.28 -19.28
C MET A 1 13.51 4.30 -19.00
N GLN A 2 13.72 2.99 -19.17
CA GLN A 2 12.75 2.00 -18.68
C GLN A 2 12.90 1.93 -17.16
N GLY A 3 11.84 2.29 -16.43
CA GLY A 3 11.80 2.30 -14.97
C GLY A 3 12.03 0.91 -14.37
N VAL A 4 12.32 0.89 -13.07
CA VAL A 4 12.18 -0.34 -12.26
C VAL A 4 10.74 -0.84 -12.43
N LYS A 5 10.48 -2.14 -12.32
CA LYS A 5 9.11 -2.65 -12.36
C LYS A 5 8.67 -3.03 -10.95
N PHE A 6 7.38 -2.88 -10.65
CA PHE A 6 6.76 -3.31 -9.40
C PHE A 6 7.28 -4.66 -8.86
N VAL A 7 7.42 -5.66 -9.75
CA VAL A 7 7.94 -7.00 -9.42
C VAL A 7 9.38 -6.96 -8.89
N ASP A 8 10.24 -6.12 -9.45
CA ASP A 8 11.63 -6.02 -9.03
C ASP A 8 11.77 -5.37 -7.66
N VAL A 9 10.94 -4.35 -7.37
CA VAL A 9 10.88 -3.75 -6.03
C VAL A 9 10.35 -4.76 -5.02
N LEU A 10 9.32 -5.52 -5.40
CA LEU A 10 8.66 -6.49 -4.53
C LEU A 10 9.60 -7.60 -4.04
N LYS A 11 10.53 -8.07 -4.89
CA LYS A 11 11.54 -9.07 -4.49
C LYS A 11 12.32 -8.67 -3.25
N SER A 12 12.57 -7.38 -3.04
CA SER A 12 13.28 -6.87 -1.84
C SER A 12 12.45 -6.97 -0.54
N PHE A 13 11.18 -7.38 -0.63
CA PHE A 13 10.27 -7.62 0.48
C PHE A 13 9.93 -9.11 0.66
N GLU A 14 10.38 -10.00 -0.23
CA GLU A 14 10.09 -11.45 -0.13
C GLU A 14 10.99 -12.17 0.87
N GLY A 15 12.17 -11.61 1.17
CA GLY A 15 13.12 -12.17 2.13
C GLY A 15 12.77 -11.86 3.59
N LYS A 16 13.10 -12.79 4.50
CA LYS A 16 13.02 -12.52 5.94
C LYS A 16 14.14 -11.56 6.35
N THR A 17 13.78 -10.54 7.12
CA THR A 17 14.70 -9.57 7.70
C THR A 17 15.17 -10.07 9.06
N GLU A 18 16.46 -9.95 9.34
CA GLU A 18 17.02 -10.33 10.64
C GLU A 18 16.37 -9.49 11.76
N GLY A 19 16.01 -10.15 12.87
CA GLY A 19 15.39 -9.51 14.04
C GLY A 19 13.86 -9.37 13.99
N GLU A 20 13.22 -9.65 12.86
CA GLU A 20 11.76 -9.61 12.72
C GLU A 20 11.10 -10.97 13.05
N ASP A 21 9.90 -10.93 13.63
CA ASP A 21 9.12 -12.14 13.92
C ASP A 21 8.19 -12.50 12.76
N TYR A 22 8.51 -13.59 12.07
CA TYR A 22 7.69 -14.14 10.97
C TYR A 22 6.80 -15.31 11.40
N LYS A 23 6.77 -15.65 12.70
CA LYS A 23 5.93 -16.74 13.19
C LYS A 23 4.45 -16.41 13.00
N LYS A 24 3.65 -17.45 12.75
CA LYS A 24 2.19 -17.31 12.69
C LYS A 24 1.69 -16.89 14.07
N GLN A 25 1.04 -15.73 14.12
CA GLN A 25 0.42 -15.23 15.35
C GLN A 25 -1.08 -15.13 15.14
N LYS A 26 -1.85 -15.76 16.04
CA LYS A 26 -3.31 -15.65 16.01
C LYS A 26 -3.71 -14.32 16.65
N LYS A 27 -4.45 -13.50 15.92
CA LYS A 27 -5.01 -12.24 16.43
C LYS A 27 -6.09 -12.46 17.49
N GLY A 28 -6.23 -11.49 18.40
CA GLY A 28 -7.30 -11.46 19.39
C GLY A 28 -8.68 -11.31 18.74
N TYR A 29 -9.75 -11.55 19.51
CA TYR A 29 -11.12 -11.49 18.97
C TYR A 29 -11.47 -10.13 18.36
N ASP A 30 -11.17 -9.04 19.07
CA ASP A 30 -11.52 -7.68 18.62
C ASP A 30 -10.76 -7.28 17.36
N GLU A 31 -9.46 -7.57 17.30
CA GLU A 31 -8.62 -7.31 16.12
C GLU A 31 -9.11 -8.13 14.92
N ARG A 32 -9.47 -9.41 15.12
CA ARG A 32 -10.06 -10.25 14.04
C ARG A 32 -11.37 -9.67 13.51
N LYS A 33 -12.24 -9.18 14.40
CA LYS A 33 -13.51 -8.56 14.02
C LYS A 33 -13.28 -7.27 13.22
N LEU A 34 -12.27 -6.48 13.61
CA LEU A 34 -11.88 -5.29 12.87
C LEU A 34 -11.37 -5.64 11.46
N ILE A 35 -10.46 -6.63 11.35
CA ILE A 35 -9.95 -7.14 10.07
C ILE A 35 -11.11 -7.62 9.20
N GLU A 36 -12.03 -8.41 9.76
CA GLU A 36 -13.20 -8.92 9.04
C GLU A 36 -14.03 -7.80 8.41
N ASN A 37 -14.37 -6.78 9.20
CA ASN A 37 -15.18 -5.65 8.74
C ASN A 37 -14.48 -4.85 7.63
N ASP A 38 -13.17 -4.69 7.72
CA ASP A 38 -12.39 -3.99 6.70
C ASP A 38 -12.23 -4.82 5.42
N VAL A 39 -11.96 -6.12 5.53
CA VAL A 39 -11.85 -7.02 4.39
C VAL A 39 -13.18 -7.11 3.63
N LYS A 40 -14.32 -7.15 4.34
CA LYS A 40 -15.66 -7.09 3.73
C LYS A 40 -15.80 -5.88 2.81
N ARG A 41 -15.37 -4.71 3.29
CA ARG A 41 -15.47 -3.42 2.58
C ARG A 41 -14.39 -3.20 1.53
N THR A 42 -13.26 -3.91 1.63
CA THR A 42 -12.13 -3.76 0.71
C THR A 42 -12.52 -4.12 -0.72
N GLN A 43 -12.20 -3.25 -1.67
CA GLN A 43 -12.40 -3.50 -3.10
C GLN A 43 -11.18 -4.22 -3.68
N LEU A 44 -11.41 -5.32 -4.39
CA LEU A 44 -10.38 -6.02 -5.14
C LEU A 44 -10.34 -5.49 -6.58
N LEU A 45 -9.44 -4.55 -6.85
CA LEU A 45 -9.39 -3.87 -8.15
C LEU A 45 -9.10 -4.87 -9.28
N GLY A 46 -9.89 -4.79 -10.37
CA GLY A 46 -9.78 -5.71 -11.50
C GLY A 46 -10.39 -7.11 -11.25
N VAL A 47 -11.23 -7.25 -10.22
CA VAL A 47 -12.04 -8.45 -9.93
C VAL A 47 -13.50 -8.02 -9.77
N ARG A 48 -14.45 -8.78 -10.35
CA ARG A 48 -15.90 -8.49 -10.19
C ARG A 48 -16.30 -8.57 -8.72
N ARG A 49 -16.94 -7.51 -8.20
CA ARG A 49 -17.24 -7.33 -6.75
C ARG A 49 -17.95 -8.53 -6.14
N VAL A 50 -18.98 -9.02 -6.81
CA VAL A 50 -19.80 -10.17 -6.41
C VAL A 50 -19.44 -11.36 -7.30
N SER A 51 -18.35 -12.04 -6.98
CA SER A 51 -17.89 -13.23 -7.70
C SER A 51 -17.29 -14.24 -6.72
N LYS A 52 -17.31 -15.52 -7.10
CA LYS A 52 -16.62 -16.57 -6.35
C LYS A 52 -15.12 -16.28 -6.21
N GLU A 53 -14.52 -15.72 -7.27
CA GLU A 53 -13.13 -15.23 -7.27
C GLU A 53 -12.90 -14.21 -6.15
N SER A 54 -13.75 -13.17 -6.09
CA SER A 54 -13.69 -12.12 -5.07
C SER A 54 -13.81 -12.68 -3.65
N SER A 55 -14.78 -13.58 -3.41
CA SER A 55 -14.98 -14.21 -2.11
C SER A 55 -13.75 -14.99 -1.65
N VAL A 56 -13.19 -15.84 -2.51
CA VAL A 56 -12.00 -16.64 -2.20
C VAL A 56 -10.79 -15.75 -1.91
N LEU A 57 -10.53 -14.75 -2.76
CA LEU A 57 -9.42 -13.81 -2.57
C LEU A 57 -9.54 -13.01 -1.28
N LYS A 58 -10.73 -12.51 -0.95
CA LYS A 58 -10.96 -11.82 0.31
C LYS A 58 -10.78 -12.75 1.53
N MET A 59 -11.14 -14.02 1.42
CA MET A 59 -10.89 -14.97 2.52
C MET A 59 -9.40 -15.28 2.70
N ILE A 60 -8.62 -15.35 1.62
CA ILE A 60 -7.15 -15.43 1.68
C ILE A 60 -6.58 -14.16 2.34
N LEU A 61 -7.07 -12.97 1.94
CA LEU A 61 -6.70 -11.69 2.55
C LEU A 61 -6.98 -11.68 4.06
N PHE A 62 -8.15 -12.15 4.48
CA PHE A 62 -8.52 -12.27 5.89
C PHE A 62 -7.59 -13.21 6.66
N ASP A 63 -7.29 -14.40 6.12
CA ASP A 63 -6.39 -15.37 6.74
C ASP A 63 -4.96 -14.81 6.89
N CYS A 64 -4.45 -14.14 5.85
CA CYS A 64 -3.14 -13.52 5.88
C CYS A 64 -3.04 -12.46 6.98
N LEU A 65 -3.97 -11.51 7.02
CA LEU A 65 -4.00 -10.44 8.04
C LEU A 65 -4.19 -11.00 9.45
N CYS A 66 -4.95 -12.08 9.62
CA CYS A 66 -5.15 -12.74 10.91
C CYS A 66 -3.96 -13.57 11.40
N THR A 67 -2.92 -13.77 10.59
CA THR A 67 -1.80 -14.67 10.89
C THR A 67 -0.42 -14.03 10.81
N ILE A 68 -0.31 -12.76 10.41
CA ILE A 68 0.92 -11.98 10.51
C ILE A 68 1.14 -11.46 11.94
N SER A 69 2.39 -11.18 12.30
CA SER A 69 2.79 -10.69 13.63
C SER A 69 2.53 -9.20 13.85
N VAL A 70 2.31 -8.43 12.77
CA VAL A 70 2.10 -6.98 12.81
C VAL A 70 0.69 -6.66 13.30
N GLU A 71 0.55 -5.78 14.31
CA GLU A 71 -0.75 -5.30 14.81
C GLU A 71 -1.55 -4.64 13.68
N TYR A 72 -2.83 -5.00 13.60
CA TYR A 72 -3.70 -4.49 12.56
C TYR A 72 -4.17 -3.06 12.85
N VAL A 73 -4.05 -2.22 11.82
CA VAL A 73 -4.55 -0.86 11.77
C VAL A 73 -5.43 -0.72 10.54
N GLN A 74 -6.52 0.02 10.67
CA GLN A 74 -7.46 0.26 9.58
C GLN A 74 -6.75 0.84 8.34
N GLY A 75 -7.09 0.31 7.16
CA GLY A 75 -6.44 0.62 5.87
C GLY A 75 -5.41 -0.42 5.43
N MET A 76 -4.88 -1.26 6.34
CA MET A 76 -3.96 -2.34 5.99
C MET A 76 -4.60 -3.37 5.06
N SER A 77 -5.91 -3.60 5.13
CA SER A 77 -6.61 -4.54 4.23
C SER A 77 -6.54 -4.12 2.76
N GLU A 78 -6.63 -2.81 2.51
CA GLU A 78 -6.54 -2.23 1.16
C GLU A 78 -5.13 -2.40 0.60
N ILE A 79 -4.10 -2.10 1.40
CA ILE A 79 -2.71 -2.36 1.01
C ILE A 79 -2.46 -3.86 0.76
N ALA A 80 -2.89 -4.72 1.68
CA ALA A 80 -2.71 -6.16 1.57
C ALA A 80 -3.43 -6.77 0.36
N SER A 81 -4.57 -6.21 -0.04
CA SER A 81 -5.35 -6.66 -1.19
C SER A 81 -4.55 -6.63 -2.50
N VAL A 82 -3.66 -5.64 -2.68
CA VAL A 82 -2.81 -5.53 -3.87
C VAL A 82 -1.85 -6.71 -3.95
N PHE A 83 -1.25 -7.11 -2.83
CA PHE A 83 -0.36 -8.26 -2.77
C PHE A 83 -1.11 -9.59 -2.90
N VAL A 84 -2.30 -9.71 -2.30
CA VAL A 84 -3.14 -10.90 -2.49
C VAL A 84 -3.52 -11.07 -3.96
N LEU A 85 -3.90 -9.99 -4.65
CA LEU A 85 -4.17 -10.03 -6.08
C LEU A 85 -2.92 -10.41 -6.88
N HIS A 86 -1.75 -9.85 -6.53
CA HIS A 86 -0.50 -10.16 -7.20
C HIS A 86 -0.14 -11.65 -7.12
N TYR A 87 -0.25 -12.26 -5.93
CA TYR A 87 0.20 -13.64 -5.69
C TYR A 87 -0.85 -14.72 -5.93
N PHE A 88 -2.14 -14.43 -5.68
CA PHE A 88 -3.18 -15.45 -5.65
C PHE A 88 -4.25 -15.32 -6.73
N LYS A 89 -4.36 -14.20 -7.48
CA LYS A 89 -5.43 -14.02 -8.46
C LYS A 89 -5.47 -15.16 -9.49
N ASP A 90 -4.34 -15.44 -10.13
CA ASP A 90 -4.27 -16.47 -11.18
C ASP A 90 -4.40 -17.88 -10.61
N ILE A 91 -3.85 -18.13 -9.41
CA ILE A 91 -4.03 -19.39 -8.69
C ILE A 91 -5.51 -19.64 -8.42
N VAL A 92 -6.20 -18.65 -7.85
CA VAL A 92 -7.62 -18.76 -7.53
C VAL A 92 -8.43 -19.00 -8.79
N ARG A 93 -8.22 -18.22 -9.86
CA ARG A 93 -8.91 -18.41 -11.16
C ARG A 93 -8.77 -19.82 -11.69
N LYS A 94 -7.56 -20.37 -11.65
CA LYS A 94 -7.27 -21.75 -12.05
C LYS A 94 -7.99 -22.79 -11.19
N GLU A 95 -7.99 -22.62 -9.87
CA GLU A 95 -8.62 -23.58 -8.94
C GLU A 95 -10.16 -23.54 -9.00
N ILE A 96 -10.75 -22.38 -9.31
CA ILE A 96 -12.21 -22.24 -9.42
C ILE A 96 -12.75 -22.42 -10.84
N GLY A 97 -11.87 -22.57 -11.84
CA GLY A 97 -12.23 -22.79 -13.24
C GLY A 97 -12.80 -21.56 -13.95
N VAL A 98 -12.30 -20.35 -13.65
CA VAL A 98 -12.68 -19.12 -14.36
C VAL A 98 -11.75 -18.94 -15.56
N ASP A 99 -12.31 -19.05 -16.76
CA ASP A 99 -11.58 -18.80 -18.02
C ASP A 99 -11.22 -17.31 -18.16
N THR A 100 -10.04 -17.07 -18.74
CA THR A 100 -9.36 -15.77 -18.69
C THR A 100 -9.94 -14.71 -19.64
N GLU A 101 -10.86 -15.10 -20.54
CA GLU A 101 -11.31 -14.27 -21.67
C GLU A 101 -12.44 -13.27 -21.33
N GLU A 102 -13.15 -13.41 -20.21
CA GLU A 102 -14.32 -12.56 -19.92
C GLU A 102 -14.05 -11.27 -19.12
N THR A 103 -12.78 -10.89 -18.85
CA THR A 103 -12.48 -9.79 -17.91
C THR A 103 -12.08 -8.43 -18.50
N ASN A 104 -12.06 -8.28 -19.83
CA ASN A 104 -11.59 -7.03 -20.46
C ASN A 104 -12.69 -6.07 -20.96
N GLU A 105 -13.97 -6.43 -20.88
CA GLU A 105 -15.05 -5.52 -21.28
C GLU A 105 -15.67 -4.85 -20.05
N HIS A 106 -15.44 -3.53 -19.97
CA HIS A 106 -16.11 -2.53 -19.13
C HIS A 106 -16.57 -2.99 -17.74
N VAL A 107 -15.70 -2.81 -16.75
CA VAL A 107 -16.15 -2.63 -15.36
C VAL A 107 -16.77 -1.25 -15.27
N ASP A 108 -18.05 -1.17 -15.63
CA ASP A 108 -18.84 0.05 -15.54
C ASP A 108 -18.84 0.58 -14.11
N LYS A 109 -18.52 1.87 -14.02
CA LYS A 109 -18.88 2.71 -12.89
C LYS A 109 -20.38 2.91 -12.95
N GLU A 110 -21.02 2.88 -11.78
CA GLU A 110 -22.45 3.13 -11.51
C GLU A 110 -23.32 1.87 -11.41
N GLU A 111 -23.28 1.21 -10.24
CA GLU A 111 -24.49 0.63 -9.65
C GLU A 111 -24.56 0.97 -8.14
N ASP A 112 -25.46 1.91 -7.87
CA ASP A 112 -26.28 2.16 -6.67
C ASP A 112 -25.78 1.66 -5.29
N ASP A 113 -25.46 2.64 -4.43
CA ASP A 113 -25.01 2.55 -3.03
C ASP A 113 -26.14 2.17 -2.03
N SER A 114 -26.94 1.14 -2.29
CA SER A 114 -28.03 0.78 -1.37
C SER A 114 -28.31 -0.70 -1.10
N VAL A 115 -27.43 -1.62 -1.55
CA VAL A 115 -27.50 -3.00 -1.06
C VAL A 115 -26.58 -3.15 0.16
N ASP A 116 -27.19 -3.42 1.31
CA ASP A 116 -26.52 -3.82 2.54
C ASP A 116 -25.75 -5.14 2.32
N ILE A 117 -24.49 -5.03 1.86
CA ILE A 117 -23.57 -6.13 1.56
C ILE A 117 -22.89 -6.64 2.86
N SER A 118 -23.59 -6.63 4.00
CA SER A 118 -22.96 -6.95 5.29
C SER A 118 -23.02 -8.43 5.72
N GLU A 119 -23.84 -9.28 5.11
CA GLU A 119 -24.20 -10.55 5.79
C GLU A 119 -23.56 -11.87 5.29
N ARG A 120 -22.85 -11.98 4.15
CA ARG A 120 -22.45 -13.33 3.65
C ARG A 120 -20.97 -13.65 3.54
N PHE A 121 -20.08 -12.74 3.92
CA PHE A 121 -18.64 -12.92 3.68
C PHE A 121 -17.95 -13.92 4.64
N ILE A 122 -18.46 -14.08 5.86
CA ILE A 122 -17.94 -15.06 6.85
C ILE A 122 -18.90 -16.25 7.08
N ASP A 123 -20.08 -16.20 6.46
CA ASP A 123 -21.02 -17.33 6.34
C ASP A 123 -20.78 -18.17 5.08
N ALA A 124 -19.54 -18.12 4.54
CA ALA A 124 -19.07 -19.18 3.66
C ALA A 124 -19.29 -20.52 4.37
N GLY A 125 -20.01 -21.43 3.71
CA GLY A 125 -20.29 -22.76 4.23
C GLY A 125 -19.01 -23.48 4.64
N GLU A 126 -19.09 -24.46 5.55
CA GLU A 126 -17.90 -25.20 6.01
C GLU A 126 -17.08 -25.79 4.86
N ASP A 127 -17.75 -26.18 3.76
CA ASP A 127 -17.14 -26.67 2.53
C ASP A 127 -16.27 -25.61 1.83
N GLU A 128 -16.72 -24.36 1.76
CA GLU A 128 -15.95 -23.26 1.15
C GLU A 128 -14.73 -22.91 2.01
N LYS A 129 -14.91 -22.84 3.33
CA LYS A 129 -13.81 -22.64 4.29
C LYS A 129 -12.77 -23.76 4.17
N THR A 130 -13.20 -24.99 3.94
CA THR A 130 -12.31 -26.14 3.75
C THR A 130 -11.55 -26.05 2.44
N LYS A 131 -12.23 -25.77 1.32
CA LYS A 131 -11.59 -25.56 0.01
C LYS A 131 -10.54 -24.44 0.04
N ILE A 132 -10.78 -23.38 0.79
CA ILE A 132 -9.82 -22.27 0.91
C ILE A 132 -8.59 -22.69 1.70
N LYS A 133 -8.76 -23.43 2.79
CA LYS A 133 -7.63 -24.03 3.51
C LYS A 133 -6.84 -24.96 2.62
N GLU A 134 -7.49 -25.70 1.73
CA GLU A 134 -6.82 -26.56 0.73
C GLU A 134 -6.04 -25.73 -0.29
N ILE A 135 -6.62 -24.66 -0.86
CA ILE A 135 -5.90 -23.74 -1.77
C ILE A 135 -4.67 -23.16 -1.10
N ILE A 136 -4.81 -22.66 0.13
CA ILE A 136 -3.70 -22.08 0.90
C ILE A 136 -2.65 -23.16 1.23
N LYS A 137 -3.07 -24.37 1.61
CA LYS A 137 -2.16 -25.49 1.93
C LYS A 137 -1.41 -25.98 0.70
N LYS A 138 -2.08 -26.10 -0.44
CA LYS A 138 -1.49 -26.51 -1.74
C LYS A 138 -0.46 -25.48 -2.23
N ASN A 139 -0.67 -24.21 -1.91
CA ASN A 139 0.20 -23.09 -2.30
C ASN A 139 0.91 -22.49 -1.07
N SER A 140 1.36 -23.34 -0.14
CA SER A 140 1.92 -22.89 1.15
C SER A 140 3.16 -22.01 1.00
N GLU A 141 4.00 -22.28 0.00
CA GLU A 141 5.19 -21.48 -0.29
C GLU A 141 4.82 -20.05 -0.71
N VAL A 142 3.87 -19.92 -1.65
CA VAL A 142 3.35 -18.62 -2.09
C VAL A 142 2.70 -17.88 -0.92
N ASN A 143 1.95 -18.59 -0.07
CA ASN A 143 1.34 -18.00 1.11
C ASN A 143 2.39 -17.49 2.12
N ASP A 144 3.47 -18.23 2.33
CA ASP A 144 4.53 -17.82 3.24
C ASP A 144 5.35 -16.64 2.68
N VAL A 145 5.57 -16.58 1.36
CA VAL A 145 6.12 -15.39 0.68
C VAL A 145 5.20 -14.19 0.86
N LEU A 146 3.90 -14.33 0.57
CA LEU A 146 2.92 -13.26 0.77
C LEU A 146 2.93 -12.75 2.21
N ARG A 147 2.91 -13.64 3.20
CA ARG A 147 2.96 -13.25 4.62
C ARG A 147 4.25 -12.51 4.96
N THR A 148 5.38 -12.95 4.42
CA THR A 148 6.68 -12.29 4.60
C THR A 148 6.68 -10.88 3.99
N VAL A 149 6.15 -10.75 2.77
CA VAL A 149 5.95 -9.45 2.10
C VAL A 149 5.08 -8.53 2.93
N LEU A 150 3.91 -9.00 3.40
CA LEU A 150 3.00 -8.17 4.20
C LEU A 150 3.67 -7.69 5.49
N ILE A 151 4.35 -8.57 6.22
CA ILE A 151 5.10 -8.20 7.42
C ILE A 151 6.12 -7.11 7.08
N ASN A 152 6.94 -7.33 6.06
CA ASN A 152 7.99 -6.39 5.66
C ASN A 152 7.43 -5.04 5.19
N VAL A 153 6.38 -5.04 4.37
CA VAL A 153 5.74 -3.82 3.88
C VAL A 153 5.16 -3.05 5.06
N PHE A 154 4.44 -3.72 5.95
CA PHE A 154 3.83 -3.04 7.09
C PHE A 154 4.87 -2.51 8.07
N ARG A 155 5.88 -3.30 8.46
CA ARG A 155 6.97 -2.85 9.34
C ARG A 155 7.77 -1.70 8.74
N ARG A 156 8.14 -1.79 7.45
CA ARG A 156 9.08 -0.84 6.83
C ARG A 156 8.41 0.43 6.33
N LYS A 157 7.14 0.35 5.88
CA LYS A 157 6.46 1.44 5.17
C LYS A 157 5.23 1.98 5.87
N PHE A 158 4.46 1.12 6.53
CA PHE A 158 3.19 1.52 7.13
C PHE A 158 3.35 1.94 8.61
N GLU A 159 3.94 1.07 9.43
CA GLU A 159 4.16 1.27 10.86
C GLU A 159 4.87 2.60 11.15
N PRO A 160 5.92 3.01 10.41
CA PRO A 160 6.59 4.28 10.67
C PRO A 160 5.69 5.51 10.53
N ILE A 161 4.57 5.41 9.79
CA ILE A 161 3.60 6.50 9.63
C ILE A 161 2.64 6.57 10.82
N VAL A 162 2.22 5.41 11.35
CA VAL A 162 1.17 5.29 12.38
C VAL A 162 1.69 5.17 13.81
N ALA A 163 2.94 4.75 13.97
CA ALA A 163 3.61 4.60 15.27
C ALA A 163 3.68 5.92 16.06
N ASP A 164 3.90 5.79 17.38
CA ASP A 164 3.95 6.90 18.33
C ASP A 164 2.72 7.83 18.23
N GLY A 165 1.56 7.22 18.00
CA GLY A 165 0.31 7.91 17.77
C GLY A 165 0.39 8.89 16.61
N PHE A 166 0.84 8.46 15.43
CA PHE A 166 0.92 9.25 14.19
C PHE A 166 1.92 10.42 14.22
N LYS A 167 3.05 10.28 14.94
CA LYS A 167 4.05 11.35 15.08
C LYS A 167 4.67 11.75 13.73
N GLU A 168 5.13 10.77 12.96
CA GLU A 168 5.72 11.01 11.63
C GLU A 168 4.71 11.53 10.63
N TYR A 169 3.46 11.02 10.68
CA TYR A 169 2.37 11.57 9.89
C TYR A 169 2.19 13.06 10.13
N ARG A 170 2.03 13.48 11.39
CA ARG A 170 1.86 14.91 11.74
C ARG A 170 3.06 15.74 11.30
N ARG A 171 4.28 15.21 11.43
CA ARG A 171 5.51 15.90 11.02
C ARG A 171 5.51 16.17 9.51
N ASN A 172 5.32 15.13 8.70
CA ASN A 172 5.33 15.25 7.25
C ASN A 172 4.12 16.04 6.72
N MET A 173 2.97 15.95 7.39
CA MET A 173 1.78 16.73 7.03
C MET A 173 2.01 18.23 7.18
N LYS A 174 2.75 18.68 8.22
CA LYS A 174 3.14 20.11 8.34
C LYS A 174 3.98 20.58 7.16
N VAL A 175 4.90 19.72 6.67
CA VAL A 175 5.72 20.03 5.49
C VAL A 175 4.85 20.14 4.24
N PHE A 176 3.96 19.17 4.03
CA PHE A 176 2.99 19.19 2.94
C PHE A 176 2.14 20.47 2.95
N VAL A 177 1.53 20.83 4.08
CA VAL A 177 0.69 22.03 4.20
C VAL A 177 1.48 23.29 3.84
N GLU A 178 2.73 23.39 4.30
CA GLU A 178 3.60 24.53 3.98
C GLU A 178 3.94 24.60 2.48
N MET A 179 4.19 23.45 1.85
CA MET A 179 4.45 23.38 0.41
C MET A 179 3.22 23.79 -0.41
N ILE A 180 2.05 23.24 -0.11
CA ILE A 180 0.82 23.61 -0.82
C ILE A 180 0.52 25.10 -0.65
N ARG A 181 0.62 25.62 0.58
CA ARG A 181 0.44 27.06 0.83
C ARG A 181 1.33 27.93 -0.03
N ARG A 182 2.59 27.53 -0.25
CA ARG A 182 3.53 28.28 -1.11
C ARG A 182 3.22 28.14 -2.60
N ARG A 183 2.83 26.95 -3.04
CA ARG A 183 2.58 26.65 -4.46
C ARG A 183 1.26 27.24 -4.96
N THR A 184 0.20 27.16 -4.15
CA THR A 184 -1.16 27.51 -4.58
C THR A 184 -1.76 28.69 -3.81
N GLY A 185 -1.13 29.14 -2.72
CA GLY A 185 -1.73 30.11 -1.79
C GLY A 185 -2.84 29.53 -0.90
N THR A 186 -3.18 28.24 -1.04
CA THR A 186 -4.28 27.60 -0.30
C THR A 186 -3.86 27.34 1.15
N ARG A 187 -4.75 27.65 2.09
CA ARG A 187 -4.59 27.29 3.50
C ARG A 187 -5.39 26.03 3.77
N ILE A 188 -4.69 24.94 4.11
CA ILE A 188 -5.30 23.68 4.49
C ILE A 188 -5.53 23.70 6.00
N SER A 189 -6.77 23.46 6.41
CA SER A 189 -7.12 23.34 7.83
C SER A 189 -6.64 22.01 8.43
N GLU A 190 -6.54 21.94 9.75
CA GLU A 190 -6.22 20.67 10.44
C GLU A 190 -7.25 19.58 10.14
N MET A 191 -8.53 19.94 10.01
CA MET A 191 -9.60 19.00 9.69
C MET A 191 -9.45 18.41 8.28
N GLU A 192 -9.00 19.21 7.31
CA GLU A 192 -8.68 18.73 5.96
C GLU A 192 -7.45 17.83 5.95
N CYS A 193 -6.48 18.06 6.85
CA CYS A 193 -5.32 17.17 7.00
C CYS A 193 -5.74 15.74 7.38
N PHE A 194 -6.84 15.55 8.12
CA PHE A 194 -7.35 14.20 8.41
C PHE A 194 -7.94 13.51 7.17
N ARG A 195 -8.48 14.26 6.19
CA ARG A 195 -9.01 13.65 4.97
C ARG A 195 -7.91 12.98 4.13
N PHE A 196 -6.72 13.56 4.11
CA PHE A 196 -5.58 12.99 3.40
C PHE A 196 -5.01 11.73 4.06
N MET A 197 -5.39 11.44 5.32
CA MET A 197 -4.98 10.24 6.01
C MET A 197 -5.48 8.99 5.28
N GLU A 198 -6.71 9.03 4.76
CA GLU A 198 -7.27 7.91 4.01
C GLU A 198 -6.48 7.59 2.73
N SER A 199 -6.00 8.62 2.03
CA SER A 199 -5.13 8.43 0.87
C SER A 199 -3.78 7.84 1.28
N ILE A 200 -3.14 8.38 2.32
CA ILE A 200 -1.80 7.92 2.74
C ILE A 200 -1.85 6.50 3.31
N LEU A 201 -2.80 6.19 4.19
CA LEU A 201 -2.89 4.88 4.85
C LEU A 201 -3.41 3.76 3.93
N THR A 202 -3.82 4.10 2.72
CA THR A 202 -4.20 3.11 1.69
C THR A 202 -3.24 3.09 0.52
N PHE A 203 -2.09 3.78 0.63
CA PHE A 203 -1.12 3.96 -0.46
C PHE A 203 -1.80 4.47 -1.75
N PHE A 204 -2.74 5.39 -1.58
CA PHE A 204 -3.56 6.00 -2.62
C PHE A 204 -4.47 5.03 -3.38
N LEU A 205 -4.66 3.79 -2.92
CA LEU A 205 -5.51 2.81 -3.60
C LEU A 205 -6.92 3.37 -3.86
N ARG A 206 -7.50 4.07 -2.88
CA ARG A 206 -8.82 4.73 -3.00
C ARG A 206 -8.89 5.82 -4.05
N ASN A 207 -7.74 6.36 -4.46
CA ASN A 207 -7.63 7.45 -5.42
C ASN A 207 -7.36 6.95 -6.83
N LEU A 208 -7.10 5.66 -7.03
CA LEU A 208 -6.68 5.08 -8.32
C LEU A 208 -7.80 4.24 -8.91
N SER A 209 -7.88 4.19 -10.25
CA SER A 209 -8.94 3.45 -10.95
C SER A 209 -8.47 2.28 -11.81
N SER A 210 -7.16 2.08 -11.98
CA SER A 210 -6.60 1.00 -12.79
C SER A 210 -5.55 0.20 -12.04
N VAL A 211 -5.45 -1.10 -12.33
CA VAL A 211 -4.43 -1.99 -11.72
C VAL A 211 -3.02 -1.54 -12.09
N GLU A 212 -2.84 -1.03 -13.30
CA GLU A 212 -1.56 -0.48 -13.77
C GLU A 212 -1.12 0.72 -12.91
N ASP A 213 -2.02 1.69 -12.69
CA ASP A 213 -1.73 2.87 -11.88
C ASP A 213 -1.46 2.49 -10.41
N VAL A 214 -2.15 1.47 -9.89
CA VAL A 214 -1.88 0.91 -8.55
C VAL A 214 -0.48 0.33 -8.46
N HIS A 215 -0.05 -0.48 -9.44
CA HIS A 215 1.30 -1.02 -9.43
C HIS A 215 2.37 0.08 -9.52
N LYS A 216 2.19 1.10 -10.37
CA LYS A 216 3.11 2.23 -10.46
C LYS A 216 3.19 3.00 -9.13
N MET A 217 2.05 3.27 -8.49
CA MET A 217 2.01 3.96 -7.20
C MET A 217 2.71 3.15 -6.10
N PHE A 218 2.38 1.85 -5.99
CA PHE A 218 2.96 0.98 -4.99
C PHE A 218 4.46 0.78 -5.22
N GLU A 219 4.91 0.63 -6.46
CA GLU A 219 6.33 0.55 -6.80
C GLU A 219 7.11 1.72 -6.21
N ILE A 220 6.63 2.95 -6.43
CA ILE A 220 7.28 4.16 -5.94
C ILE A 220 7.27 4.23 -4.41
N ILE A 221 6.14 3.94 -3.76
CA ILE A 221 6.05 3.95 -2.29
C ILE A 221 6.98 2.91 -1.67
N LEU A 222 7.07 1.72 -2.28
CA LEU A 222 7.92 0.64 -1.80
C LEU A 222 9.41 0.94 -2.05
N ALA A 223 9.76 1.60 -3.15
CA ALA A 223 11.13 1.96 -3.50
C ALA A 223 11.68 3.17 -2.70
N CYS A 224 10.83 4.15 -2.41
CA CYS A 224 11.24 5.43 -1.82
C CYS A 224 11.11 5.49 -0.28
N PRO A 225 11.74 6.45 0.42
CA PRO A 225 11.63 6.58 1.87
C PRO A 225 10.20 6.89 2.36
N ASN A 226 9.96 6.82 3.68
CA ASN A 226 8.60 6.91 4.27
C ASN A 226 7.94 8.30 4.18
N ASN A 227 8.66 9.33 3.72
CA ASN A 227 8.09 10.62 3.34
C ASN A 227 7.45 10.59 1.94
N CYS A 228 7.71 9.56 1.12
CA CYS A 228 7.22 9.48 -0.26
C CYS A 228 5.70 9.61 -0.40
N PRO A 229 4.84 8.99 0.45
CA PRO A 229 3.40 9.23 0.37
C PRO A 229 3.02 10.71 0.49
N PHE A 230 3.77 11.51 1.24
CA PHE A 230 3.50 12.95 1.38
C PHE A 230 3.98 13.74 0.16
N ILE A 231 5.06 13.31 -0.49
CA ILE A 231 5.50 13.87 -1.77
C ILE A 231 4.47 13.58 -2.87
N LEU A 232 3.96 12.34 -2.92
CA LEU A 232 2.87 11.96 -3.82
C LEU A 232 1.60 12.77 -3.53
N LEU A 233 1.29 13.04 -2.26
CA LEU A 233 0.20 13.92 -1.88
C LEU A 233 0.39 15.35 -2.40
N VAL A 234 1.62 15.88 -2.43
CA VAL A 234 1.91 17.18 -3.07
C VAL A 234 1.63 17.12 -4.57
N LEU A 235 2.10 16.07 -5.25
CA LEU A 235 1.96 15.92 -6.70
C LEU A 235 0.50 15.75 -7.13
N PHE A 236 -0.30 15.03 -6.35
CA PHE A 236 -1.70 14.72 -6.65
C PHE A 236 -2.71 15.52 -5.82
N TYR A 237 -2.27 16.63 -5.22
CA TYR A 237 -3.10 17.42 -4.31
C TYR A 237 -4.41 17.87 -4.95
N GLU A 238 -4.38 18.38 -6.19
CA GLU A 238 -5.56 18.87 -6.88
C GLU A 238 -6.59 17.76 -7.14
N GLN A 239 -6.13 16.59 -7.60
CA GLN A 239 -6.99 15.44 -7.85
C GLN A 239 -7.64 14.97 -6.55
N ILE A 240 -6.85 14.79 -5.50
CA ILE A 240 -7.33 14.28 -4.21
C ILE A 240 -8.26 15.28 -3.52
N SER A 241 -7.89 16.56 -3.47
CA SER A 241 -8.71 17.61 -2.85
C SER A 241 -10.06 17.81 -3.55
N THR A 242 -10.10 17.59 -4.87
CA THR A 242 -11.34 17.65 -5.66
C THR A 242 -12.06 16.30 -5.80
N LYS A 243 -11.61 15.26 -5.07
CA LYS A 243 -12.15 13.89 -5.12
C LYS A 243 -12.16 13.28 -6.53
N LYS A 244 -11.27 13.72 -7.40
CA LYS A 244 -11.07 13.13 -8.72
C LYS A 244 -10.10 11.96 -8.62
N ALA A 245 -10.40 10.89 -9.36
CA ALA A 245 -9.48 9.77 -9.48
C ALA A 245 -8.19 10.21 -10.16
N ILE A 246 -7.06 9.74 -9.64
CA ILE A 246 -5.76 9.77 -10.31
C ILE A 246 -5.84 8.74 -11.44
N GLN A 247 -5.72 9.21 -12.67
CA GLN A 247 -5.78 8.39 -13.88
C GLN A 247 -4.50 8.57 -14.66
N LYS A 248 -4.00 7.49 -15.28
CA LYS A 248 -2.82 7.52 -16.15
C LYS A 248 -1.62 8.08 -15.39
N VAL A 249 -1.21 7.38 -14.35
CA VAL A 249 0.03 7.70 -13.62
C VAL A 249 1.18 7.68 -14.61
N ASP A 250 1.80 8.85 -14.80
CA ASP A 250 2.85 9.06 -15.79
C ASP A 250 4.06 8.15 -15.50
N ASP A 251 4.68 7.64 -16.57
CA ASP A 251 5.88 6.80 -16.47
C ASP A 251 7.10 7.55 -15.89
N ASP A 252 7.06 8.88 -15.89
CA ASP A 252 8.08 9.76 -15.31
C ASP A 252 7.79 10.13 -13.84
N LEU A 253 6.77 9.54 -13.20
CA LEU A 253 6.38 9.89 -11.82
C LEU A 253 7.56 9.77 -10.84
N PHE A 254 8.44 8.78 -11.02
CA PHE A 254 9.64 8.65 -10.18
C PHE A 254 10.57 9.87 -10.29
N VAL A 255 10.73 10.43 -11.49
CA VAL A 255 11.52 11.66 -11.72
C VAL A 255 10.85 12.85 -11.03
N LYS A 256 9.53 13.01 -11.19
CA LYS A 256 8.76 14.05 -10.52
C LYS A 256 8.86 13.96 -9.00
N VAL A 257 8.88 12.74 -8.44
CA VAL A 257 9.06 12.52 -6.99
C VAL A 257 10.43 13.02 -6.54
N ILE A 258 11.51 12.71 -7.28
CA ILE A 258 12.87 13.20 -6.97
C ILE A 258 12.92 14.74 -6.99
N GLU A 259 12.34 15.37 -8.02
CA GLU A 259 12.34 16.83 -8.15
C GLU A 259 11.62 17.51 -6.98
N VAL A 260 10.49 16.93 -6.52
CA VAL A 260 9.74 17.46 -5.38
C VAL A 260 10.40 17.12 -4.05
N GLU A 261 11.16 16.03 -3.95
CA GLU A 261 11.85 15.62 -2.72
C GLU A 261 12.82 16.70 -2.21
N GLU A 262 13.57 17.36 -3.10
CA GLU A 262 14.48 18.44 -2.70
C GLU A 262 13.74 19.64 -2.09
N GLU A 263 12.57 19.98 -2.62
CA GLU A 263 11.71 21.02 -2.03
C GLU A 263 11.13 20.56 -0.69
N PHE A 264 10.76 19.28 -0.59
CA PHE A 264 10.25 18.68 0.64
C PHE A 264 11.27 18.74 1.76
N ILE A 265 12.52 18.30 1.52
CA ILE A 265 13.61 18.34 2.50
C ILE A 265 13.93 19.77 2.92
N ARG A 266 13.99 20.72 1.97
CA ARG A 266 14.22 22.15 2.29
C ARG A 266 13.09 22.72 3.15
N THR A 267 11.85 22.36 2.86
CA THR A 267 10.70 22.82 3.63
C THR A 267 10.67 22.19 5.01
N GLN A 268 10.99 20.91 5.13
CA GLN A 268 11.12 20.20 6.40
C GLN A 268 12.14 20.88 7.33
N LYS A 269 13.35 21.18 6.85
CA LYS A 269 14.38 21.88 7.63
C LYS A 269 13.88 23.22 8.18
N ARG A 270 13.21 24.02 7.34
CA ARG A 270 12.64 25.32 7.77
C ARG A 270 11.55 25.16 8.83
N THR A 271 10.67 24.17 8.66
CA THR A 271 9.57 23.90 9.61
C THR A 271 10.10 23.38 10.94
N GLU A 272 11.18 22.61 10.93
CA GLU A 272 11.85 22.12 12.14
C GLU A 272 12.64 23.23 12.85
N GLU A 273 13.38 24.08 12.12
CA GLU A 273 14.15 25.21 12.66
C GLU A 273 13.27 26.32 13.29
N GLY A 274 12.04 26.50 12.79
CA GLY A 274 11.05 27.41 13.38
C GLY A 274 10.45 26.92 14.70
N SER A 275 10.64 25.63 15.03
CA SER A 275 10.24 25.05 16.31
C SER A 275 11.46 24.92 17.22
N LYS A 276 11.39 25.45 18.46
CA LYS A 276 12.47 25.33 19.45
C LYS A 276 12.65 23.88 19.95
N VAL A 277 12.97 22.94 19.07
CA VAL A 277 13.21 21.53 19.41
C VAL A 277 14.70 21.24 19.23
N SER A 278 15.29 20.74 20.32
CA SER A 278 16.71 20.49 20.54
C SER A 278 17.41 19.81 19.36
N ARG A 279 18.51 20.41 18.89
CA ARG A 279 19.42 19.98 17.81
C ARG A 279 20.03 18.57 17.98
N ARG A 280 19.69 17.82 19.03
CA ARG A 280 20.39 16.59 19.41
C ARG A 280 19.99 15.34 18.59
N ASN A 281 18.89 15.38 17.84
CA ASN A 281 18.43 14.25 17.02
C ASN A 281 18.58 14.47 15.50
N MET A 282 19.21 15.56 15.08
CA MET A 282 19.28 15.99 13.67
C MET A 282 20.28 15.19 12.81
N LEU A 283 20.90 14.14 13.36
CA LEU A 283 21.88 13.28 12.69
C LEU A 283 21.32 11.98 12.11
N VAL A 284 20.01 11.72 12.22
CA VAL A 284 19.35 10.52 11.61
C VAL A 284 18.66 10.85 10.28
N ALA A 285 18.61 12.13 9.88
CA ALA A 285 18.06 12.56 8.60
C ALA A 285 19.07 12.37 7.45
N GLY A 286 19.33 11.10 7.09
CA GLY A 286 20.15 10.67 5.95
C GLY A 286 19.54 10.98 4.58
N GLY A 287 19.08 12.21 4.35
CA GLY A 287 18.42 12.64 3.11
C GLY A 287 19.31 12.76 1.88
N VAL A 288 20.60 12.43 1.98
CA VAL A 288 21.54 12.37 0.83
C VAL A 288 22.05 10.93 0.59
N VAL A 289 21.80 10.01 1.53
CA VAL A 289 22.24 8.61 1.40
C VAL A 289 21.20 7.77 0.65
N SER A 290 19.91 8.13 0.69
CA SER A 290 18.82 7.38 0.06
C SER A 290 18.89 7.34 -1.48
N VAL A 291 19.21 8.45 -2.13
CA VAL A 291 19.37 8.52 -3.60
C VAL A 291 20.55 7.65 -4.05
N VAL A 292 21.66 7.68 -3.31
CA VAL A 292 22.83 6.84 -3.61
C VAL A 292 22.56 5.37 -3.33
N VAL A 293 21.80 5.03 -2.28
CA VAL A 293 21.43 3.63 -1.98
C VAL A 293 20.42 3.09 -2.99
N ALA A 294 19.42 3.87 -3.40
CA ALA A 294 18.49 3.46 -4.45
C ALA A 294 19.20 3.28 -5.81
N ILE A 295 20.11 4.20 -6.17
CA ILE A 295 20.97 4.09 -7.36
C ILE A 295 21.98 2.94 -7.24
N ALA A 296 22.51 2.66 -6.04
CA ALA A 296 23.46 1.56 -5.81
C ALA A 296 22.77 0.19 -5.83
N ILE A 297 21.57 0.07 -5.24
CA ILE A 297 20.71 -1.12 -5.36
C ILE A 297 20.35 -1.34 -6.83
N TYR A 298 19.97 -0.27 -7.55
CA TYR A 298 19.73 -0.30 -8.99
C TYR A 298 20.98 -0.78 -9.79
N GLY A 299 22.16 -0.27 -9.45
CA GLY A 299 23.43 -0.67 -10.06
C GLY A 299 23.83 -2.11 -9.76
N ALA A 300 23.52 -2.63 -8.56
CA ALA A 300 23.81 -4.00 -8.15
C ALA A 300 22.85 -5.00 -8.83
N MET A 301 21.55 -4.75 -8.81
CA MET A 301 20.53 -5.63 -9.42
C MET A 301 20.71 -5.76 -10.94
N LYS A 302 21.14 -4.68 -11.62
CA LYS A 302 21.45 -4.71 -13.06
C LYS A 302 22.70 -5.53 -13.42
N ARG A 303 23.67 -5.65 -12.49
CA ARG A 303 24.91 -6.43 -12.73
C ARG A 303 24.71 -7.93 -12.56
N GLU A 304 23.79 -8.35 -11.71
CA GLU A 304 23.48 -9.77 -11.52
C GLU A 304 22.61 -10.34 -12.65
N GLY A 305 21.67 -9.56 -13.19
CA GLY A 305 20.84 -9.97 -14.34
C GLY A 305 21.57 -10.03 -15.70
N SER A 306 22.81 -9.53 -15.79
CA SER A 306 23.61 -9.52 -17.03
C SER A 306 24.71 -10.60 -17.06
N LYS A 307 24.71 -11.51 -16.07
CA LYS A 307 25.64 -12.65 -15.97
C LYS A 307 24.95 -14.02 -16.12
N GLY A 308 23.71 -14.05 -16.60
CA GLY A 308 22.98 -15.26 -16.99
C GLY A 308 22.96 -15.44 -18.49
#